data_AF-A0A2M7YZV0-F1
#
_entry.id   AF-A0A2M7YZV0-F1
#
_cell.length_a   1.000
_cell.length_b   1.000
_cell.length_c   1.000
_cell.angle_alpha   90.00
_cell.angle_beta   90.00
_cell.angle_gamma   90.00
#
_symmetry.space_group_name_H-M   'P 1'
#
loop_
_entity.id
_entity.type
_entity.pdbx_description
1 polymer ?
#
loop_
_entity_poly.entity_id
_entity_poly.type
_entity_poly.pdbx_seq_one_letter_code
_entity_poly.pdbx_strand_id
1 'polypeptide(L)' 'MTPSFSPHLVNHPFGDPGLYVEVRWSRRALLFDLGDNISLSPSQLLRAQDIFISHTHMDH' A
#
# COMPACT_ATOMS: atom_id res chain seq x y z
N MET A 1 -9.68 13.78 17.50
CA MET A 1 -8.52 12.87 17.45
C MET A 1 -8.05 12.79 16.01
N THR A 2 -6.78 13.06 15.72
CA THR A 2 -6.20 12.91 14.38
C THR A 2 -5.82 11.43 14.17
N PRO A 3 -6.29 10.76 13.10
CA PRO A 3 -6.00 9.35 12.89
C PRO A 3 -4.50 9.14 12.59
N SER A 4 -3.89 8.13 13.18
CA SER A 4 -2.48 7.77 12.95
C SER A 4 -2.25 7.07 11.60
N PHE A 5 -3.31 6.53 11.00
CA PHE A 5 -3.26 5.77 9.74
C PHE A 5 -4.08 6.46 8.67
N SER A 6 -3.55 6.50 7.45
CA SER A 6 -4.22 7.06 6.27
C SER A 6 -4.22 6.02 5.15
N PRO A 7 -5.24 5.13 5.10
CA PRO A 7 -5.34 4.10 4.08
C PRO A 7 -5.88 4.65 2.75
N HIS A 8 -5.40 4.11 1.63
CA HIS A 8 -6.02 4.26 0.32
C HIS A 8 -5.71 3.04 -0.56
N LEU A 9 -6.66 2.70 -1.43
CA LEU A 9 -6.44 1.67 -2.45
C LEU A 9 -5.43 2.19 -3.47
N VAL A 10 -4.50 1.33 -3.87
CA VAL A 10 -3.52 1.60 -4.93
C VAL A 10 -4.22 1.68 -6.28
N ASN A 11 -5.20 0.80 -6.48
CA ASN A 11 -6.01 0.67 -7.69
C ASN A 11 -7.51 0.77 -7.37
N HIS A 12 -8.35 0.84 -8.41
CA HIS A 12 -9.80 0.75 -8.24
C HIS A 12 -10.20 -0.62 -7.63
N PRO A 13 -11.32 -0.75 -6.90
CA PRO A 13 -11.79 -2.03 -6.33
C PRO A 13 -11.93 -3.25 -7.26
N PHE A 14 -11.81 -3.07 -8.58
CA PHE A 14 -11.90 -4.15 -9.58
C PHE A 14 -10.60 -4.34 -10.39
N GLY A 15 -9.53 -3.63 -10.03
CA GLY A 15 -8.20 -3.83 -10.60
C GLY A 15 -7.33 -4.71 -9.71
N ASP A 16 -6.03 -4.73 -9.99
CA ASP A 16 -5.08 -5.51 -9.22
C ASP A 16 -5.07 -5.10 -7.73
N PRO A 17 -4.97 -6.08 -6.80
CA PRO A 17 -5.02 -5.84 -5.37
C PRO A 17 -3.87 -4.96 -4.90
N GLY A 18 -4.19 -4.03 -4.02
CA GLY A 18 -3.20 -3.13 -3.43
C GLY A 18 -3.82 -2.16 -2.45
N LEU A 19 -3.33 -2.15 -1.21
CA LEU A 19 -3.69 -1.18 -0.19
C LEU A 19 -2.42 -0.56 0.39
N TYR A 20 -2.31 0.76 0.24
CA TYR A 20 -1.22 1.53 0.84
C TYR A 20 -1.74 2.26 2.08
N VAL A 21 -1.07 2.06 3.22
CA VAL A 21 -1.43 2.72 4.48
C VAL A 21 -0.28 3.60 4.94
N GLU A 22 -0.46 4.91 4.85
CA GLU A 22 0.51 5.85 5.40
C GLU A 22 0.38 5.90 6.93
N VAL A 23 1.51 5.73 7.63
CA VAL A 23 1.58 5.94 9.08
C VAL A 23 1.95 7.41 9.30
N ARG A 24 0.95 8.23 9.63
CA ARG A 24 1.10 9.67 9.76
C ARG A 24 2.15 10.02 10.82
N TRP A 25 2.88 11.10 10.57
CA TRP A 25 3.97 11.57 11.45
C TRP A 25 5.15 10.59 11.55
N SER A 26 5.17 9.56 10.70
CA SER A 26 6.30 8.68 10.49
C SER A 26 6.71 8.72 9.01
N ARG A 27 7.96 8.35 8.70
CA ARG A 27 8.42 8.18 7.31
C ARG A 27 8.23 6.73 6.84
N ARG A 28 7.12 6.10 7.24
CA ARG A 28 6.82 4.69 6.99
C ARG A 28 5.40 4.54 6.44
N ALA A 29 5.23 3.52 5.63
CA ALA A 29 3.95 3.02 5.19
C ALA A 29 3.94 1.49 5.24
N LEU A 30 2.73 0.93 5.26
CA LEU A 30 2.49 -0.49 5.08
C LEU A 30 1.90 -0.68 3.68
N LEU A 31 2.35 -1.71 2.98
CA LEU A 31 1.80 -2.09 1.68
C LEU A 31 1.20 -3.49 1.80
N PHE A 32 -0.05 -3.64 1.37
CA PHE A 32 -0.75 -4.92 1.33
C PHE A 32 -0.96 -5.32 -0.12
N ASP A 33 -0.55 -6.54 -0.43
CA ASP A 33 -0.50 -7.11 -1.78
C ASP A 33 0.39 -6.28 -2.74
N LEU A 34 0.85 -6.91 -3.81
CA LEU A 34 1.81 -6.38 -4.80
C LEU A 34 1.28 -6.52 -6.23
N GLY A 35 -0.01 -6.24 -6.41
CA GLY A 35 -0.59 -5.99 -7.73
C GLY A 35 0.07 -4.79 -8.45
N ASP A 36 -0.54 -4.29 -9.53
CA ASP A 36 0.02 -3.13 -10.24
C ASP A 36 0.26 -1.92 -9.31
N ASN A 37 1.53 -1.53 -9.19
CA ASN A 37 2.00 -0.44 -8.33
C ASN A 37 2.45 0.79 -9.12
N ILE A 38 2.19 0.87 -10.42
CA ILE A 38 2.58 2.01 -11.28
C ILE A 38 2.01 3.35 -10.77
N SER A 39 0.85 3.32 -10.12
CA SER A 39 0.22 4.51 -9.53
C SER A 39 0.96 5.06 -8.31
N LEU A 40 1.82 4.26 -7.66
CA LEU A 40 2.63 4.69 -6.53
C LEU A 40 3.89 5.42 -7.00
N SER A 41 4.14 6.58 -6.40
CA SER A 41 5.40 7.28 -6.62
C SER A 41 6.59 6.50 -6.03
N PRO A 42 7.82 6.70 -6.54
CA PRO A 42 9.02 6.11 -5.95
C PRO A 42 9.18 6.43 -4.46
N SER A 43 8.73 7.61 -4.02
CA SER A 43 8.78 8.00 -2.60
C SER A 43 7.81 7.22 -1.72
N GLN A 44 6.63 6.84 -2.24
CA GLN A 44 5.70 5.96 -1.53
C GLN A 44 6.27 4.55 -1.41
N LEU A 45 6.82 4.02 -2.50
CA LEU A 45 7.45 2.70 -2.52
C LEU A 45 8.63 2.62 -1.53
N LEU A 46 9.48 3.64 -1.47
CA LEU A 46 10.59 3.70 -0.50
C LEU A 46 10.13 3.79 0.97
N ARG A 47 8.91 4.25 1.24
CA ARG A 47 8.33 4.28 2.59
C ARG A 47 7.67 2.96 2.99
N ALA A 48 7.27 2.14 2.01
CA ALA A 48 6.63 0.84 2.22
C ALA A 48 7.66 -0.21 2.67
N GLN A 49 8.06 -0.15 3.94
CA GLN A 49 9.10 -1.01 4.50
C GLN A 49 8.58 -2.39 4.92
N ASP A 50 7.25 -2.52 5.09
CA ASP A 50 6.60 -3.76 5.47
C ASP A 50 5.53 -4.09 4.44
N ILE A 51 5.63 -5.29 3.91
CA ILE A 51 4.75 -5.80 2.87
C ILE A 51 4.02 -7.01 3.44
N PHE A 52 2.70 -7.00 3.31
CA PHE A 52 1.82 -8.07 3.76
C PHE A 52 1.12 -8.65 2.55
N ILE A 53 1.38 -9.91 2.24
CA ILE A 53 0.72 -10.62 1.14
C ILE A 53 -0.41 -11.44 1.73
N SER A 54 -1.65 -11.16 1.32
CA SER A 54 -2.84 -11.84 1.86
C SER A 54 -2.89 -13.32 1.48
N HIS A 55 -2.45 -13.64 0.26
CA HIS A 55 -2.33 -14.99 -0.28
C HIS A 55 -1.45 -15.00 -1.55
N THR A 56 -0.99 -16.18 -1.98
CA THR A 56 0.04 -16.30 -3.02
C THR A 56 -0.53 -16.63 -4.40
N HIS A 57 -1.55 -15.88 -4.84
CA HIS A 57 -1.95 -15.90 -6.25
C HIS A 57 -1.00 -15.02 -7.08
N MET A 58 -1.03 -15.16 -8.42
CA MET A 58 -0.06 -14.51 -9.31
C MET A 58 -0.28 -12.99 -9.45
N ASP A 59 -1.49 -12.52 -9.16
CA ASP A 59 -1.95 -11.13 -9.19
C ASP A 59 -1.75 -10.39 -7.86
N HIS A 60 -1.11 -11.04 -6.88
CA HIS A 60 -0.84 -10.54 -5.54
C HIS A 60 0.63 -10.22 -5.28
#